data_AF-A0A7X5D7U7-F1
#
_entry.id   AF-A0A7X5D7U7-F1
#
_cell.length_a   1.000
_cell.length_b   1.000
_cell.length_c   1.000
_cell.angle_alpha   90.00
_cell.angle_beta   90.00
_cell.angle_gamma   90.00
#
_symmetry.space_group_name_H-M   'P 1'
#
loop_
_entity.id
_entity.type
_entity.pdbx_description
1 polymer ?
#
loop_
_entity_poly.entity_id
_entity_poly.type
_entity_poly.pdbx_seq_one_letter_code
_entity_poly.pdbx_strand_id
1 'polypeptide(L)'
;MQYYQNTASYENIVMEIFGGYEMLEDIIIHQKINEHTTIKLTAMVSEQSALKYETELLSKQAIKIIQKTEEQDIVHFGGMIQCLTVERKNGIYYIHIDGVSLTKFIDIKKQNVSY
;
A
#
# COMPACT_ATOMS: atom_id res chain seq x y z
N MET A 1 -17.96 24.86 -12.58
CA MET A 1 -16.90 24.14 -11.85
C MET A 1 -16.74 22.79 -12.52
N GLN A 2 -15.62 22.56 -13.22
CA GLN A 2 -15.33 21.26 -13.83
C GLN A 2 -14.77 20.34 -12.73
N TYR A 3 -15.44 19.23 -12.48
CA TYR A 3 -14.89 18.17 -11.63
C TYR A 3 -13.86 17.42 -12.46
N TYR A 4 -12.58 17.51 -12.10
CA TYR A 4 -11.56 16.61 -12.62
C TYR A 4 -11.87 15.21 -12.07
N GLN A 5 -12.43 14.35 -12.92
CA GLN A 5 -12.43 12.93 -12.63
C GLN A 5 -11.05 12.40 -12.99
N ASN A 6 -10.20 12.20 -11.98
CA ASN A 6 -9.02 11.35 -12.13
C ASN A 6 -9.51 9.90 -12.22
N THR A 7 -9.75 9.43 -13.43
CA THR A 7 -10.03 8.01 -13.68
C THR A 7 -8.72 7.25 -13.49
N ALA A 8 -8.59 6.54 -12.38
CA ALA A 8 -7.48 5.62 -12.17
C ALA A 8 -7.71 4.34 -12.99
N SER A 9 -6.82 4.04 -13.93
CA SER A 9 -6.71 2.68 -14.48
C SER A 9 -5.97 1.81 -13.47
N TYR A 10 -6.47 0.60 -13.24
CA TYR A 10 -5.86 -0.38 -12.32
C TYR A 10 -4.43 -0.75 -12.73
N GLU A 11 -4.04 -0.57 -13.99
CA GLU A 11 -2.73 -0.95 -14.52
C GLU A 11 -1.54 -0.19 -13.90
N ASN A 12 -1.80 0.94 -13.24
CA ASN A 12 -0.73 1.80 -12.71
C ASN A 12 -0.68 1.85 -11.18
N ILE A 13 -1.44 1.01 -10.48
CA ILE A 13 -1.40 0.95 -9.01
C ILE A 13 -0.28 0.00 -8.59
N VAL A 14 0.68 0.54 -7.83
CA VAL A 14 1.82 -0.20 -7.30
C VAL A 14 1.91 -0.07 -5.77
N MET A 15 2.51 -1.08 -5.17
CA MET A 15 2.81 -1.10 -3.73
C MET A 15 4.31 -0.87 -3.52
N GLU A 16 4.67 0.05 -2.64
CA GLU A 16 6.03 0.11 -2.10
C GLU A 16 6.05 -0.57 -0.75
N ILE A 17 6.80 -1.68 -0.68
CA ILE A 17 7.01 -2.48 0.52
C ILE A 17 8.44 -3.04 0.51
N PHE A 18 9.01 -3.25 1.70
CA PHE A 18 10.24 -4.03 1.84
C PHE A 18 10.06 -5.45 1.28
N GLY A 19 11.11 -6.07 0.76
CA GLY A 19 11.03 -7.47 0.30
C GLY A 19 10.38 -7.69 -1.07
N GLY A 20 9.61 -6.72 -1.56
CA GLY A 20 9.01 -6.71 -2.89
C GLY A 20 7.86 -7.73 -3.08
N TYR A 21 7.22 -7.66 -4.24
CA TYR A 21 6.10 -8.53 -4.62
C TYR A 21 6.14 -8.76 -6.13
N GLU A 22 5.45 -9.80 -6.59
CA GLU A 22 5.35 -10.16 -8.02
C GLU A 22 4.07 -9.61 -8.64
N MET A 23 2.94 -9.77 -7.95
CA MET A 23 1.65 -9.31 -8.44
C MET A 23 0.74 -8.88 -7.29
N LEU A 24 0.09 -7.75 -7.44
CA LEU A 24 -0.94 -7.29 -6.52
C LEU A 24 -2.28 -7.90 -6.93
N GLU A 25 -2.97 -8.57 -6.02
CA GLU A 25 -4.24 -9.24 -6.32
C GLU A 25 -5.46 -8.45 -5.84
N ASP A 26 -5.39 -7.89 -4.64
CA ASP A 26 -6.50 -7.17 -4.03
C ASP A 26 -6.00 -6.02 -3.15
N ILE A 27 -6.72 -4.90 -3.19
CA ILE A 27 -6.51 -3.75 -2.30
C ILE A 27 -7.86 -3.23 -1.85
N ILE A 28 -8.01 -3.07 -0.54
CA ILE A 28 -9.15 -2.41 0.08
C ILE A 28 -8.62 -1.33 1.02
N ILE A 29 -8.91 -0.06 0.70
CA ILE A 29 -8.59 1.08 1.56
C ILE A 29 -9.90 1.60 2.16
N HIS A 30 -9.98 1.62 3.49
CA HIS A 30 -11.14 2.15 4.21
C HIS A 30 -10.76 3.42 4.96
N GLN A 31 -11.39 4.53 4.57
CA GLN A 31 -11.26 5.82 5.25
C GLN A 31 -12.62 6.24 5.83
N LYS A 32 -12.64 6.58 7.11
CA LYS A 32 -13.78 7.21 7.79
C LYS A 32 -13.35 8.56 8.33
N ILE A 33 -14.28 9.52 8.34
CA ILE A 33 -14.03 10.86 8.90
C ILE A 33 -13.66 10.70 10.37
N ASN A 34 -12.56 11.35 10.79
CA ASN A 34 -12.00 11.33 12.15
C ASN A 34 -11.43 9.98 12.64
N GLU A 35 -11.29 8.98 11.77
CA GLU A 35 -10.58 7.73 12.09
C GLU A 35 -9.31 7.59 11.23
N HIS A 36 -8.38 6.74 11.66
CA HIS A 36 -7.25 6.37 10.81
C HIS A 36 -7.73 5.55 9.61
N THR A 37 -7.29 5.93 8.41
CA THR A 37 -7.46 5.09 7.23
C THR A 37 -6.77 3.74 7.46
N THR A 38 -7.45 2.66 7.11
CA THR A 38 -6.92 1.29 7.17
C THR A 38 -6.79 0.72 5.78
N ILE A 39 -5.87 -0.23 5.60
CA ILE A 39 -5.70 -0.97 4.36
C ILE A 39 -5.72 -2.47 4.63
N LYS A 40 -6.33 -3.22 3.71
CA LYS A 40 -6.14 -4.64 3.53
C LYS A 40 -5.64 -4.89 2.12
N LEU A 41 -4.67 -5.78 1.96
CA LEU A 41 -4.22 -6.17 0.63
C LEU A 41 -3.82 -7.64 0.58
N THR A 42 -3.86 -8.19 -0.64
CA THR A 42 -3.26 -9.48 -0.97
C THR A 42 -2.32 -9.32 -2.16
N ALA A 43 -1.13 -9.92 -2.07
CA ALA A 43 -0.16 -9.91 -3.16
C ALA A 43 0.56 -11.27 -3.27
N MET A 44 0.82 -11.69 -4.50
CA MET A 44 1.69 -12.81 -4.82
C MET A 44 3.15 -12.39 -4.68
N VAL A 45 3.96 -13.28 -4.11
CA VAL A 45 5.38 -13.05 -3.85
C VAL A 45 6.20 -14.27 -4.25
N SER A 46 7.47 -14.03 -4.58
CA SER A 46 8.42 -15.12 -4.76
C SER A 46 8.67 -15.87 -3.44
N GLU A 47 9.13 -17.12 -3.52
CA GLU A 47 9.53 -17.89 -2.34
C GLU A 47 10.64 -17.20 -1.52
N GLN A 48 11.56 -16.50 -2.19
CA GLN A 48 12.61 -15.73 -1.52
C GLN A 48 12.03 -14.56 -0.73
N SER A 49 11.03 -13.86 -1.27
CA SER A 49 10.34 -12.78 -0.58
C SER A 49 9.49 -13.32 0.58
N ALA A 50 8.78 -14.42 0.37
CA ALA A 50 8.01 -15.12 1.42
C ALA A 50 8.89 -15.44 2.63
N LEU A 51 10.08 -16.03 2.41
CA LEU A 51 11.02 -16.34 3.49
C LEU A 51 11.49 -15.09 4.25
N LYS A 52 11.74 -13.97 3.55
CA LYS A 52 12.08 -12.69 4.22
C LYS A 52 10.94 -12.24 5.11
N TYR A 53 9.71 -12.36 4.62
CA TYR A 53 8.54 -11.94 5.35
C TYR A 53 8.23 -12.80 6.58
N GLU A 54 8.57 -14.10 6.55
CA GLU A 54 8.43 -14.99 7.71
C GLU A 54 9.53 -14.80 8.76
N THR A 55 10.72 -14.42 8.34
CA THR A 55 11.92 -14.35 9.20
C THR A 55 12.15 -12.97 9.81
N GLU A 56 11.68 -11.91 9.17
CA GLU A 56 11.84 -10.54 9.66
C GLU A 56 10.63 -10.08 10.47
N LEU A 57 10.88 -9.30 11.53
CA LEU A 57 9.81 -8.65 12.27
C LEU A 57 9.29 -7.45 11.46
N LEU A 58 8.33 -7.71 10.57
CA LEU A 58 7.76 -6.70 9.67
C LEU A 58 6.75 -5.77 10.33
N SER A 59 6.29 -6.08 11.55
CA SER A 59 5.41 -5.19 12.30
C SER A 59 6.09 -3.81 12.41
N LYS A 60 5.39 -2.75 11.97
CA LYS A 60 5.88 -1.35 11.92
C LYS A 60 6.74 -0.96 10.71
N GLN A 61 6.91 -1.83 9.72
CA GLN A 61 7.47 -1.38 8.44
C GLN A 61 6.47 -0.51 7.67
N ALA A 62 6.99 0.42 6.87
CA ALA A 62 6.16 1.32 6.08
C ALA A 62 5.61 0.63 4.82
N ILE A 63 4.40 1.01 4.45
CA ILE A 63 3.76 0.60 3.20
C ILE A 63 3.13 1.82 2.52
N LYS A 64 3.25 1.89 1.19
CA LYS A 64 2.57 2.89 0.37
C LYS A 64 1.88 2.26 -0.82
N ILE A 65 0.69 2.79 -1.14
CA ILE A 65 -0.01 2.50 -2.39
C ILE A 65 0.07 3.75 -3.25
N ILE A 66 0.66 3.59 -4.43
CA ILE A 66 0.96 4.68 -5.35
C ILE A 66 0.31 4.35 -6.68
N GLN A 67 -0.39 5.32 -7.26
CA GLN A 67 -0.75 5.28 -8.67
C GLN A 67 0.30 6.03 -9.46
N LYS A 68 0.99 5.32 -10.34
CA LYS A 68 1.92 5.91 -11.32
C LYS A 68 1.10 6.65 -12.37
N THR A 69 1.47 7.89 -12.67
CA THR A 69 0.87 8.66 -13.77
C THR A 69 1.98 9.31 -14.60
N GLU A 70 1.66 9.79 -15.79
CA GLU A 70 2.66 10.45 -16.66
C GLU A 70 3.17 11.76 -16.08
N GLU A 71 2.35 12.47 -15.29
CA GLU A 71 2.69 13.78 -14.73
C GLU A 71 3.30 13.67 -13.32
N GLN A 72 2.59 12.99 -12.42
CA GLN A 72 2.99 12.86 -11.03
C GLN A 72 2.37 11.64 -10.35
N ASP A 73 3.19 10.92 -9.59
CA ASP A 73 2.73 9.85 -8.71
C ASP A 73 1.72 10.35 -7.68
N ILE A 74 0.57 9.66 -7.61
CA ILE A 74 -0.50 9.93 -6.64
C ILE A 74 -0.42 8.89 -5.54
N VAL A 75 -0.22 9.32 -4.29
CA VAL A 75 -0.23 8.41 -3.14
C VAL A 75 -1.67 8.24 -2.63
N HIS A 76 -2.21 7.03 -2.77
CA HIS A 76 -3.55 6.68 -2.30
C HIS A 76 -3.55 6.23 -0.84
N PHE A 77 -2.43 5.67 -0.37
CA PHE A 77 -2.26 5.26 1.01
C PHE A 77 -0.79 5.35 1.43
N GLY A 78 -0.55 5.81 2.66
CA GLY A 78 0.76 5.78 3.30
C GLY A 78 0.60 5.46 4.78
N GLY A 79 1.27 4.40 5.25
CA GLY A 79 1.07 3.92 6.60
C GLY A 79 2.10 2.89 7.05
N MET A 80 1.76 2.19 8.13
CA MET A 80 2.55 1.09 8.66
C MET A 80 1.77 -0.22 8.61
N ILE A 81 2.52 -1.31 8.40
CA ILE A 81 2.04 -2.67 8.54
C ILE A 81 1.75 -2.95 10.02
N GLN A 82 0.50 -3.33 10.30
CA GLN A 82 0.09 -3.83 11.62
C GLN A 82 0.26 -5.33 11.71
N CYS A 83 -0.16 -6.04 10.66
CA CYS A 83 -0.08 -7.48 10.56
C CYS A 83 0.32 -7.85 9.13
N LEU A 84 1.21 -8.84 9.00
CA LEU A 84 1.51 -9.51 7.74
C LEU A 84 1.47 -11.02 8.00
N THR A 85 0.74 -11.74 7.15
CA THR A 85 0.76 -13.19 7.13
C THR A 85 1.22 -13.68 5.76
N VAL A 86 1.94 -14.80 5.75
CA VAL A 86 2.34 -15.49 4.54
C VAL A 86 1.47 -16.75 4.41
N GLU A 87 0.86 -16.93 3.24
CA GLU A 87 0.10 -18.13 2.88
C GLU A 87 0.75 -18.80 1.68
N ARG A 88 0.80 -20.14 1.68
CA ARG A 88 1.19 -20.92 0.50
C ARG A 88 -0.02 -21.70 -0.01
N LYS A 89 -0.42 -21.44 -1.26
CA LYS A 89 -1.56 -22.09 -1.92
C LYS A 89 -1.16 -22.60 -3.30
N ASN A 90 -1.29 -23.90 -3.53
CA ASN A 90 -0.93 -24.56 -4.79
C ASN A 90 0.50 -24.26 -5.30
N GLY A 91 1.46 -24.10 -4.37
CA GLY A 91 2.85 -23.79 -4.70
C GLY A 91 3.14 -22.30 -4.94
N ILE A 92 2.11 -21.45 -4.94
CA ILE A 92 2.24 -20.00 -5.02
C ILE A 92 2.24 -19.42 -3.59
N TYR A 93 3.11 -18.44 -3.34
CA TYR A 93 3.15 -17.73 -2.07
C TYR A 93 2.41 -16.41 -2.16
N TYR A 94 1.62 -16.14 -1.13
CA TYR A 94 0.82 -14.94 -0.97
C TYR A 94 1.18 -14.27 0.34
N ILE A 95 1.12 -12.94 0.34
CA ILE A 95 1.12 -12.15 1.56
C ILE A 95 -0.23 -11.48 1.73
N HIS A 96 -0.71 -11.44 2.96
CA HIS A 96 -1.85 -10.63 3.37
C HIS A 96 -1.38 -9.58 4.36
N ILE A 97 -1.70 -8.32 4.10
CA ILE A 97 -1.28 -7.21 4.93
C ILE A 97 -2.50 -6.46 5.43
N ASP A 98 -2.53 -6.24 6.75
CA ASP A 98 -3.35 -5.22 7.38
C ASP A 98 -2.47 -4.05 7.80
N GLY A 99 -2.88 -2.83 7.44
CA GLY A 99 -2.13 -1.61 7.74
C GLY A 99 -2.99 -0.47 8.26
N VAL A 100 -2.35 0.50 8.89
CA VAL A 100 -2.98 1.75 9.34
C VAL A 100 -2.19 2.95 8.84
N SER A 101 -2.93 3.95 8.40
CA SER A 101 -2.37 5.20 7.95
C SER A 101 -1.65 5.93 9.08
N LEU A 102 -0.58 6.62 8.71
CA LEU A 102 0.12 7.53 9.58
C LEU A 102 0.25 8.86 8.85
N THR A 103 -0.21 9.94 9.48
CA THR A 103 -0.24 11.29 8.90
C THR A 103 1.13 11.74 8.39
N LYS A 104 2.23 11.31 9.02
CA LYS A 104 3.61 11.60 8.58
C LYS A 104 4.00 10.97 7.22
N PHE A 105 3.34 9.87 6.82
CA PHE A 105 3.65 9.16 5.56
C PHE A 105 2.73 9.55 4.41
N ILE A 106 1.66 10.30 4.70
CA ILE A 106 0.73 10.89 3.72
C ILE A 106 1.22 12.28 3.28
N ASP A 107 2.43 12.71 3.65
CA ASP A 107 3.02 14.01 3.27
C ASP A 107 3.29 14.11 1.75
N ILE A 108 2.21 14.24 0.99
CA ILE A 108 2.17 14.83 -0.33
C ILE A 108 2.18 16.33 -0.06
N LYS A 109 3.32 16.97 -0.36
CA LYS A 109 3.56 18.42 -0.43
C LYS A 109 2.27 19.26 -0.27
N LYS A 110 1.94 19.69 0.94
CA LYS A 110 1.10 20.87 1.09
C LYS A 110 1.91 22.07 0.62
N GLN A 111 1.54 22.53 -0.57
CA GLN A 111 1.79 23.88 -1.07
C GLN A 111 1.53 24.90 0.05
N ASN A 112 2.40 25.92 0.12
CA ASN A 112 2.38 27.02 1.09
C ASN A 112 0.98 27.40 1.58
N VAL A 113 0.73 27.21 2.87
CA VAL A 113 -0.35 27.92 3.56
C VAL A 113 0.31 28.93 4.49
N SER A 114 0.23 30.20 4.11
CA SER A 114 0.61 31.35 4.93
C SER A 114 -0.31 31.43 6.15
N TYR A 115 0.26 31.67 7.33
CA TYR A 115 -0.47 31.98 8.55
C TYR A 115 -0.82 33.47 8.61
#